data_AF-A0A7R9W9N6-F1
#
_entry.id   AF-A0A7R9W9N6-F1
#
_cell.length_a   1.000
_cell.length_b   1.000
_cell.length_c   1.000
_cell.angle_alpha   90.00
_cell.angle_beta   90.00
_cell.angle_gamma   90.00
#
_symmetry.space_group_name_H-M   'P 1'
#
loop_
_entity.id
_entity.type
_entity.pdbx_description
1 polymer ?
#
loop_
_entity_poly.entity_id
_entity_poly.type
_entity_poly.pdbx_seq_one_letter_code
_entity_poly.pdbx_strand_id
1 'polypeptide(L)'
;PDPVRVTLYNAEGKRVWQSDDGASEGTFSVEGLGRHMLCVANGHADIAGDDDEDSGDAADGLDRTVGFSVRVRAVSRGRELDFADPEGEEGPDTQKATRLVEMAEELLDDFEDLRDHQDYLKLREAAHRELFEQTFTRMVRWTVMEAIVLAAVA
;
A
#
# COMPACT_ATOMS: atom_id res chain seq x y z
N PRO A 1 9.80 16.06 8.30
CA PRO A 1 10.09 15.45 6.98
C PRO A 1 8.82 15.53 6.16
N ASP A 2 8.88 16.06 4.95
CA ASP A 2 7.66 16.25 4.18
C ASP A 2 7.08 14.89 3.76
N PRO A 3 5.78 14.65 3.95
CA PRO A 3 5.20 13.35 3.66
C PRO A 3 5.08 13.13 2.15
N VAL A 4 5.08 11.85 1.75
CA VAL A 4 4.66 11.46 0.40
C VAL A 4 3.15 11.70 0.31
N ARG A 5 2.71 12.39 -0.73
CA ARG A 5 1.28 12.63 -0.97
C ARG A 5 0.80 11.74 -2.11
N VAL A 6 -0.31 11.03 -1.89
CA VAL A 6 -0.94 10.18 -2.90
C VAL A 6 -2.29 10.77 -3.28
N THR A 7 -2.59 10.83 -4.57
CA THR A 7 -3.84 11.40 -5.09
C THR A 7 -4.37 10.56 -6.23
N LEU A 8 -5.67 10.31 -6.25
CA LEU A 8 -6.36 9.57 -7.30
C LEU A 8 -7.29 10.51 -8.09
N TYR A 9 -7.17 10.47 -9.41
CA TYR A 9 -8.03 11.19 -10.35
C TYR A 9 -8.89 10.22 -11.16
N ASN A 10 -10.12 10.61 -11.45
CA ASN A 10 -11.02 9.88 -12.34
C ASN A 10 -10.71 10.17 -13.83
N ALA A 11 -11.50 9.57 -14.72
CA ALA A 11 -11.36 9.74 -16.17
C ALA A 11 -11.56 11.18 -16.67
N GLU A 12 -12.25 12.01 -15.88
CA GLU A 12 -12.53 13.42 -16.14
C GLU A 12 -11.44 14.35 -15.58
N GLY A 13 -10.41 13.80 -14.92
CA GLY A 13 -9.38 14.58 -14.24
C GLY A 13 -9.83 15.16 -12.90
N LYS A 14 -10.97 14.75 -12.36
CA LYS A 14 -11.45 15.16 -11.03
C LYS A 14 -10.79 14.29 -9.96
N ARG A 15 -10.27 14.96 -8.91
CA ARG A 15 -9.74 14.28 -7.72
C ARG A 15 -10.87 13.54 -6.99
N VAL A 16 -10.72 12.22 -6.87
CA VAL A 16 -11.67 11.35 -6.18
C VAL A 16 -11.17 10.94 -4.80
N TRP A 17 -9.86 10.89 -4.60
CA TRP A 17 -9.28 10.54 -3.30
C TRP A 17 -7.91 11.21 -3.11
N GLN A 18 -7.54 11.47 -1.85
CA GLN A 18 -6.26 12.04 -1.44
C GLN A 18 -5.87 11.46 -0.07
N SER A 19 -4.57 11.20 0.11
CA SER A 19 -4.02 10.76 1.40
C SER A 19 -4.01 11.89 2.42
N ASP A 20 -4.19 11.55 3.71
CA ASP A 20 -4.10 12.50 4.81
C ASP A 20 -2.70 13.13 4.90
N ASP A 21 -2.66 14.37 5.40
CA ASP A 21 -1.41 15.09 5.61
C ASP A 21 -0.56 14.39 6.68
N GLY A 22 0.65 13.98 6.30
CA GLY A 22 1.59 13.32 7.22
C GLY A 22 1.42 11.81 7.32
N ALA A 23 0.49 11.19 6.59
CA ALA A 23 0.31 9.75 6.61
C ALA A 23 1.55 9.03 6.03
N SER A 24 2.09 8.06 6.78
CA SER A 24 3.19 7.20 6.33
C SER A 24 2.70 5.94 5.62
N GLU A 25 1.45 5.56 5.82
CA GLU A 25 0.79 4.40 5.25
C GLU A 25 -0.71 4.66 5.11
N GLY A 26 -1.38 3.87 4.28
CA GLY A 26 -2.83 3.95 4.12
C GLY A 26 -3.33 3.04 3.01
N THR A 27 -4.58 2.62 3.14
CA THR A 27 -5.31 1.82 2.15
C THR A 27 -6.55 2.61 1.72
N PHE A 28 -6.90 2.52 0.43
CA PHE A 28 -8.11 3.14 -0.09
C PHE A 28 -8.75 2.23 -1.14
N SER A 29 -10.07 2.30 -1.24
CA SER A 29 -10.85 1.63 -2.27
C SER A 29 -11.83 2.64 -2.88
N VAL A 30 -11.87 2.70 -4.20
CA VAL A 30 -12.74 3.61 -4.94
C VAL A 30 -13.40 2.84 -6.08
N GLU A 31 -14.72 2.84 -6.11
CA GLU A 31 -15.49 2.35 -7.24
C GLU A 31 -15.56 3.42 -8.33
N GLY A 32 -15.27 3.04 -9.57
CA GLY A 32 -15.33 3.98 -10.68
C GLY A 32 -15.28 3.29 -12.04
N LEU A 33 -15.78 3.99 -13.05
CA LEU A 33 -15.72 3.54 -14.44
C LEU A 33 -14.65 4.32 -15.20
N GLY A 34 -13.98 3.64 -16.13
CA GLY A 34 -12.99 4.24 -17.01
C GLY A 34 -11.59 4.34 -16.41
N ARG A 35 -10.76 5.18 -17.04
CA ARG A 35 -9.34 5.32 -16.70
C ARG A 35 -9.17 6.16 -15.45
N HIS A 36 -8.45 5.64 -14.47
CA HIS A 36 -8.04 6.38 -13.27
C HIS A 36 -6.54 6.67 -13.32
N MET A 37 -6.12 7.77 -12.70
CA MET A 37 -4.71 8.16 -12.61
C MET A 37 -4.32 8.27 -11.14
N LEU A 38 -3.35 7.46 -10.72
CA LEU A 38 -2.75 7.49 -9.39
C LEU A 38 -1.45 8.30 -9.45
N CYS A 39 -1.39 9.38 -8.69
CA CYS A 39 -0.23 10.27 -8.58
C CYS A 39 0.41 10.10 -7.20
N VAL A 40 1.72 9.87 -7.17
CA VAL A 40 2.54 9.82 -5.96
C VAL A 40 3.55 10.95 -6.04
N ALA A 41 3.41 11.94 -5.16
CA ALA A 41 4.27 13.12 -5.12
C ALA A 41 5.20 13.06 -3.89
N ASN A 42 6.49 13.33 -4.12
CA ASN A 42 7.50 13.43 -3.08
C ASN A 42 7.52 14.88 -2.55
N GLY A 43 6.79 15.15 -1.46
CA GLY A 43 6.66 16.48 -0.88
C GLY A 43 5.37 17.21 -1.28
N HIS A 44 5.27 18.49 -0.91
CA HIS A 44 4.06 19.30 -1.06
C HIS A 44 3.95 19.92 -2.46
N ALA A 45 4.05 19.11 -3.50
CA ALA A 45 3.78 19.57 -4.86
C ALA A 45 2.26 19.54 -5.06
N ASP A 46 1.60 20.67 -4.83
CA ASP A 46 0.23 20.86 -5.28
C ASP A 46 0.24 20.86 -6.82
N ILE A 47 -0.10 19.71 -7.41
CA ILE A 47 -0.32 19.57 -8.85
C ILE A 47 -1.71 20.14 -9.15
N ALA A 48 -1.89 21.43 -8.95
CA ALA A 48 -3.06 22.18 -9.39
C ALA A 48 -2.54 23.52 -9.91
N GLY A 49 -2.63 23.69 -11.23
CA GLY A 49 -2.10 24.85 -11.93
C GLY A 49 -2.76 26.16 -11.48
N ASP A 50 -2.08 26.85 -10.58
CA ASP A 50 -2.10 28.30 -10.52
C ASP A 50 -0.74 28.81 -11.01
N ASP A 51 -0.80 29.78 -11.90
CA ASP A 51 0.31 30.39 -12.63
C ASP A 51 1.19 31.27 -11.71
N ASP A 52 1.64 30.75 -10.57
CA ASP A 52 2.60 31.43 -9.71
C ASP A 52 4.00 30.88 -9.96
N GLU A 53 4.78 31.70 -10.69
CA GLU A 53 6.21 31.60 -10.93
C GLU A 53 7.03 31.67 -9.63
N ASP A 54 6.85 30.74 -8.69
CA ASP A 54 7.80 30.53 -7.58
C ASP A 54 7.67 29.15 -6.90
N SER A 55 7.37 28.10 -7.66
CA SER A 55 7.35 26.72 -7.13
C SER A 55 8.75 26.08 -7.18
N GLY A 56 9.74 26.75 -6.61
CA GLY A 56 11.03 26.14 -6.27
C GLY A 56 10.92 25.48 -4.91
N ASP A 57 11.20 24.19 -4.82
CA ASP A 57 11.46 23.46 -3.57
C ASP A 57 10.24 23.00 -2.74
N ALA A 58 9.28 22.34 -3.38
CA ALA A 58 8.29 21.50 -2.68
C ALA A 58 8.82 20.11 -2.26
N ALA A 59 10.05 19.77 -2.66
CA ALA A 59 10.73 18.52 -2.32
C ALA A 59 11.93 18.85 -1.42
N ASP A 60 11.98 18.28 -0.22
CA ASP A 60 13.09 18.43 0.72
C ASP A 60 14.40 17.75 0.27
N GLY A 61 14.50 17.38 -1.01
CA GLY A 61 15.67 16.76 -1.64
C GLY A 61 15.96 15.33 -1.17
N LEU A 62 15.09 14.74 -0.35
CA LEU A 62 15.25 13.38 0.15
C LEU A 62 14.56 12.38 -0.77
N ASP A 63 15.34 11.40 -1.24
CA ASP A 63 14.80 10.24 -1.94
C ASP A 63 13.98 9.39 -0.97
N ARG A 64 12.75 9.04 -1.38
CA ARG A 64 11.84 8.21 -0.60
C ARG A 64 11.45 6.97 -1.39
N THR A 65 11.58 5.82 -0.74
CA THR A 65 11.08 4.56 -1.28
C THR A 65 9.61 4.40 -0.90
N VAL A 66 8.74 4.28 -1.90
CA VAL A 66 7.30 4.06 -1.70
C VAL A 66 6.96 2.64 -2.14
N GLY A 67 6.40 1.85 -1.23
CA GLY A 67 5.77 0.58 -1.55
C GLY A 67 4.27 0.80 -1.76
N PHE A 68 3.72 0.31 -2.88
CA PHE A 68 2.28 0.36 -3.13
C PHE A 68 1.82 -0.91 -3.84
N SER A 69 0.59 -1.33 -3.56
CA SER A 69 -0.12 -2.37 -4.29
C SER A 69 -1.40 -1.78 -4.87
N VAL A 70 -1.73 -2.14 -6.11
CA VAL A 70 -2.98 -1.72 -6.76
C VAL A 70 -3.70 -2.96 -7.22
N ARG A 71 -4.98 -3.08 -6.85
CA ARG A 71 -5.87 -4.14 -7.30
C ARG A 71 -7.06 -3.51 -8.02
N VAL A 72 -7.38 -4.06 -9.19
CA VAL A 72 -8.56 -3.68 -9.95
C VAL A 72 -9.45 -4.90 -10.03
N ARG A 73 -10.62 -4.82 -9.38
CA ARG A 73 -11.64 -5.85 -9.44
C ARG A 73 -12.84 -5.32 -10.22
N ALA A 74 -13.43 -6.18 -11.03
CA ALA A 74 -14.74 -5.86 -11.59
C ALA A 74 -15.75 -5.88 -10.44
N VAL A 75 -16.47 -4.76 -10.24
CA VAL A 75 -17.58 -4.71 -9.28
C VAL A 75 -18.71 -5.54 -9.86
N SER A 76 -18.72 -6.83 -9.55
CA SER A 76 -19.81 -7.74 -9.87
C SER A 76 -20.94 -7.47 -8.89
N ARG A 77 -21.73 -6.40 -9.10
CA ARG A 77 -23.00 -6.25 -8.37
C ARG A 77 -23.93 -7.39 -8.77
N GLY A 78 -23.86 -8.49 -8.03
CA GLY A 78 -24.88 -9.54 -7.96
C GLY A 78 -25.53 -9.92 -9.29
N ARG A 79 -24.78 -9.98 -10.39
CA ARG A 79 -25.32 -10.45 -11.66
C ARG A 79 -24.89 -11.89 -11.84
N GLU A 80 -25.90 -12.77 -11.79
CA GLU A 80 -25.84 -14.21 -11.98
C GLU A 80 -25.35 -15.05 -10.79
N LEU A 81 -26.02 -14.91 -9.64
CA LEU A 81 -26.52 -16.15 -9.02
C LEU A 81 -27.61 -16.68 -9.95
N ASP A 82 -27.20 -17.50 -10.90
CA ASP A 82 -28.00 -18.29 -11.85
C ASP A 82 -28.89 -19.36 -11.15
N PHE A 83 -29.31 -19.08 -9.91
CA PHE A 83 -30.29 -19.82 -9.12
C PHE A 83 -31.62 -19.06 -9.03
N ALA A 84 -31.82 -18.03 -9.85
CA ALA A 84 -33.12 -17.42 -10.06
C ALA A 84 -33.98 -18.39 -10.87
N ASP A 85 -34.68 -19.27 -10.14
CA ASP A 85 -35.90 -19.92 -10.59
C ASP A 85 -36.78 -18.85 -11.29
N PRO A 86 -37.23 -19.03 -12.54
CA PRO A 86 -38.00 -18.03 -13.28
C PRO A 86 -39.39 -17.74 -12.68
N GLU A 87 -39.78 -18.46 -11.62
CA GLU A 87 -41.03 -18.25 -10.89
C GLU A 87 -40.72 -17.60 -9.54
N GLY A 88 -40.84 -16.28 -9.52
CA GLY A 88 -40.40 -15.44 -8.41
C GLY A 88 -41.07 -15.74 -7.07
N GLU A 89 -40.22 -15.92 -6.06
CA GLU A 89 -40.42 -15.36 -4.73
C GLU A 89 -39.04 -14.88 -4.24
N GLU A 90 -38.88 -13.56 -4.06
CA GLU A 90 -37.75 -12.98 -3.31
C GLU A 90 -37.90 -13.37 -1.84
N GLY A 91 -37.59 -14.64 -1.54
CA GLY A 91 -37.63 -15.15 -0.18
C GLY A 91 -36.60 -14.44 0.72
N PRO A 92 -36.86 -14.36 2.04
CA PRO A 92 -35.91 -13.80 3.00
C PRO A 92 -34.54 -14.52 3.00
N ASP A 93 -34.47 -15.71 2.42
CA ASP A 93 -33.26 -16.52 2.33
C ASP A 93 -32.33 -16.06 1.19
N THR A 94 -32.85 -15.51 0.10
CA THR A 94 -32.05 -14.90 -0.97
C THR A 94 -31.32 -13.66 -0.45
N GLN A 95 -32.00 -12.81 0.33
CA GLN A 95 -31.39 -11.63 0.94
C GLN A 95 -30.28 -11.98 1.94
N LYS A 96 -30.48 -13.05 2.73
CA LYS A 96 -29.45 -13.56 3.64
C LYS A 96 -28.25 -14.10 2.85
N ALA A 97 -28.49 -14.85 1.78
CA ALA A 97 -27.44 -15.38 0.91
C ALA A 97 -26.62 -14.25 0.28
N THR A 98 -27.26 -13.21 -0.25
CA THR A 98 -26.57 -12.03 -0.78
C THR A 98 -25.73 -11.33 0.28
N ARG A 99 -26.26 -11.13 1.49
CA ARG A 99 -25.52 -10.52 2.60
C ARG A 99 -24.32 -11.38 3.04
N LEU A 100 -24.46 -12.70 3.05
CA LEU A 100 -23.37 -13.63 3.35
C LEU A 100 -22.25 -13.53 2.32
N VAL A 101 -22.60 -13.39 1.05
CA VAL A 101 -21.63 -13.19 -0.04
C VAL A 101 -20.91 -11.85 0.11
N GLU A 102 -21.65 -10.77 0.36
CA GLU A 102 -21.07 -9.43 0.58
C GLU A 102 -20.09 -9.41 1.76
N MET A 103 -20.47 -10.00 2.90
CA MET A 103 -19.57 -10.12 4.06
C MET A 103 -18.35 -10.99 3.75
N ALA A 104 -18.51 -12.04 2.95
CA ALA A 104 -17.40 -12.89 2.54
C ALA A 104 -16.42 -12.16 1.61
N GLU A 105 -16.93 -11.30 0.73
CA GLU A 105 -16.12 -10.44 -0.13
C GLU A 105 -15.35 -9.38 0.67
N GLU A 106 -15.99 -8.75 1.66
CA GLU A 106 -15.34 -7.80 2.59
C GLU A 106 -14.21 -8.48 3.39
N LEU A 107 -14.48 -9.66 3.96
CA LEU A 107 -13.47 -10.44 4.68
C LEU A 107 -12.29 -10.87 3.80
N LEU A 108 -12.57 -11.19 2.53
CA LEU A 108 -11.52 -11.53 1.57
C LEU A 108 -10.64 -10.31 1.29
N ASP A 109 -11.24 -9.13 1.20
CA ASP A 109 -10.50 -7.88 0.98
C ASP A 109 -9.60 -7.54 2.16
N ASP A 110 -10.13 -7.62 3.38
CA ASP A 110 -9.37 -7.43 4.62
C ASP A 110 -8.21 -8.44 4.74
N PHE A 111 -8.46 -9.70 4.40
CA PHE A 111 -7.42 -10.73 4.43
C PHE A 111 -6.31 -10.44 3.41
N GLU A 112 -6.69 -9.97 2.22
CA GLU A 112 -5.76 -9.59 1.18
C GLU A 112 -4.92 -8.36 1.56
N ASP A 113 -5.51 -7.35 2.19
CA ASP A 113 -4.80 -6.18 2.72
C ASP A 113 -3.80 -6.58 3.81
N LEU A 114 -4.23 -7.44 4.75
CA LEU A 114 -3.35 -7.98 5.79
C LEU A 114 -2.19 -8.80 5.20
N ARG A 115 -2.45 -9.57 4.15
CA ARG A 115 -1.43 -10.32 3.44
C ARG A 115 -0.39 -9.38 2.82
N ASP A 116 -0.82 -8.31 2.15
CA ASP A 116 0.09 -7.32 1.57
C ASP A 116 0.94 -6.67 2.65
N HIS A 117 0.32 -6.31 3.78
CA HIS A 117 1.04 -5.75 4.91
C HIS A 117 2.11 -6.73 5.43
N GLN A 118 1.78 -8.02 5.56
CA GLN A 118 2.75 -9.04 5.96
C GLN A 118 3.89 -9.22 4.94
N ASP A 119 3.59 -9.20 3.65
CA ASP A 119 4.60 -9.34 2.60
C ASP A 119 5.52 -8.11 2.55
N TYR A 120 4.99 -6.91 2.78
CA TYR A 120 5.79 -5.69 3.00
C TYR A 120 6.70 -5.81 4.23
N LEU A 121 6.16 -6.27 5.37
CA LEU A 121 6.94 -6.44 6.60
C LEU A 121 8.07 -7.45 6.42
N LYS A 122 7.84 -8.56 5.70
CA LYS A 122 8.89 -9.55 5.38
C LYS A 122 9.99 -8.94 4.51
N LEU A 123 9.61 -8.17 3.49
CA LEU A 123 10.59 -7.50 2.63
C LEU A 123 11.46 -6.52 3.43
N ARG A 124 10.83 -5.75 4.32
CA ARG A 124 11.52 -4.83 5.23
C ARG A 124 12.42 -5.56 6.21
N GLU A 125 11.96 -6.67 6.78
CA GLU A 125 12.76 -7.50 7.69
C GLU A 125 13.98 -8.08 6.98
N ALA A 126 13.83 -8.57 5.74
CA ALA A 126 14.93 -9.11 4.95
C ALA A 126 16.03 -8.06 4.73
N ALA A 127 15.65 -6.82 4.41
CA ALA A 127 16.60 -5.71 4.25
C ALA A 127 17.34 -5.39 5.56
N HIS A 128 16.63 -5.34 6.69
CA HIS A 128 17.26 -5.12 8.00
C HIS A 128 18.16 -6.30 8.42
N ARG A 129 17.76 -7.53 8.11
CA ARG A 129 18.52 -8.74 8.40
C ARG A 129 19.87 -8.73 7.70
N GLU A 130 19.91 -8.34 6.43
CA GLU A 130 21.17 -8.24 5.68
C GLU A 130 22.15 -7.25 6.35
N LEU A 131 21.65 -6.08 6.77
CA LEU A 131 22.46 -5.09 7.48
C LEU A 131 23.00 -5.62 8.82
N PHE A 132 22.18 -6.37 9.55
CA PHE A 132 22.62 -7.01 10.79
C PHE A 132 23.68 -8.09 10.54
N GLU A 133 23.52 -8.93 9.52
CA GLU A 133 24.49 -9.97 9.18
C GLU A 133 25.84 -9.38 8.76
N GLN A 134 25.85 -8.29 7.98
CA GLN A 134 27.08 -7.57 7.61
C GLN A 134 27.79 -6.96 8.83
N THR A 135 27.03 -6.31 9.70
CA THR A 135 27.56 -5.65 10.90
C THR A 135 28.12 -6.68 11.89
N PHE A 136 27.35 -7.75 12.14
CA PHE A 136 27.76 -8.83 13.02
C PHE A 136 29.01 -9.53 12.50
N THR A 137 29.08 -9.83 11.20
CA THR A 137 30.26 -10.46 10.59
C THR A 137 31.51 -9.59 10.75
N ARG A 138 31.38 -8.27 10.55
CA ARG A 138 32.49 -7.33 10.75
C ARG A 138 32.93 -7.27 12.22
N MET A 139 31.98 -7.24 13.14
CA MET A 139 32.26 -7.26 14.58
C MET A 139 32.94 -8.57 14.99
N VAL A 140 32.43 -9.73 14.57
CA VAL A 140 33.03 -11.04 14.84
C VAL A 140 34.45 -11.13 14.27
N ARG A 141 34.69 -10.63 13.06
CA ARG A 141 36.03 -10.61 12.48
C ARG A 141 37.01 -9.77 13.32
N TRP A 142 36.55 -8.64 13.85
CA TRP A 142 37.35 -7.81 14.76
C TRP A 142 37.60 -8.50 16.10
N THR A 143 36.58 -9.07 16.74
CA THR A 143 36.73 -9.75 18.03
C THR A 143 37.62 -10.98 17.94
N VAL A 144 37.57 -11.72 16.83
CA VAL A 144 38.50 -12.84 16.57
C VAL A 144 39.94 -12.33 16.42
N MET A 145 40.15 -11.20 15.72
CA MET A 145 41.49 -10.60 15.61
C MET A 145 42.03 -10.19 16.99
N GLU A 146 41.19 -9.56 17.82
CA GLU A 146 41.55 -9.16 19.18
C GLU A 146 41.89 -10.38 20.06
N ALA A 147 41.09 -11.44 19.98
CA ALA A 147 41.36 -12.69 20.70
C ALA A 147 42.70 -13.32 20.29
N ILE A 148 43.04 -13.29 18.99
CA ILE A 148 44.34 -13.79 18.49
C ILE A 148 45.50 -12.95 19.04
N VAL A 149 45.36 -11.62 19.07
CA VAL A 149 46.39 -10.72 19.62
C VAL A 149 46.59 -10.97 21.11
N LEU A 150 45.50 -11.08 21.88
CA LEU A 150 45.57 -11.40 23.31
C LEU A 150 46.23 -12.76 23.57
N ALA A 151 45.90 -13.77 22.76
CA ALA A 151 46.52 -15.09 22.87
C ALA A 151 48.01 -15.11 22.49
N ALA A 152 48.46 -14.23 21.59
CA ALA A 152 49.87 -14.13 21.20
C ALA A 152 50.73 -13.35 22.21
N VAL A 153 50.12 -12.47 23.00
CA VAL A 153 50.80 -11.67 24.03
C VAL A 153 50.84 -12.38 25.39
N ALA A 154 49.93 -13.35 25.62
CA ALA A 154 49.88 -14.21 26.81
C ALA A 154 50.94 -15.33 26.77
#